data_AF-A0A7K3WWH2-F1
#
_entry.id   AF-A0A7K3WWH2-F1
#
_cell.length_a   1.000
_cell.length_b   1.000
_cell.length_c   1.000
_cell.angle_alpha   90.00
_cell.angle_beta   90.00
_cell.angle_gamma   90.00
#
_symmetry.space_group_name_H-M   'P 1'
#
loop_
_entity.id
_entity.type
_entity.pdbx_description
1 polymer ?
#
loop_
_entity_poly.entity_id
_entity_poly.type
_entity_poly.pdbx_seq_one_letter_code
_entity_poly.pdbx_strand_id
1 'polypeptide(L)'
;MEEFFASLYEWFGPNPFYSKDMAELMRGWDITCTGYIGTPWYVIIGWSMVAITIASYVLQYHIIDSSKFNKKHHWWIVAAIVVLFNFLNAFLIMNNTIQAGDYCTQDNIGISDCIGLGLSNAIWSFILFILLTSFKYPRNLGINCSHTTFWKP
;
A
#
# COMPACT_ATOMS: atom_id res chain seq x y z
N MET A 1 10.59 -6.31 11.66
CA MET A 1 9.73 -6.11 10.46
C MET A 1 8.71 -5.02 10.70
N GLU A 2 8.08 -5.02 11.87
CA GLU A 2 7.17 -3.95 12.30
C GLU A 2 7.82 -2.57 12.26
N GLU A 3 8.97 -2.39 12.90
CA GLU A 3 9.76 -1.13 12.86
C GLU A 3 10.08 -0.65 11.44
N PHE A 4 10.31 -1.59 10.51
CA PHE A 4 10.57 -1.23 9.12
C PHE A 4 9.31 -0.64 8.47
N PHE A 5 8.16 -1.32 8.59
CA PHE A 5 6.92 -0.80 8.03
C PHE A 5 6.46 0.48 8.73
N ALA A 6 6.58 0.56 10.06
CA ALA A 6 6.31 1.78 10.80
C ALA A 6 7.17 2.95 10.28
N SER A 7 8.48 2.74 10.13
CA SER A 7 9.39 3.76 9.57
C SER A 7 9.04 4.17 8.13
N LEU A 8 8.49 3.24 7.35
CA LEU A 8 8.09 3.49 5.97
C LEU A 8 6.80 4.33 5.91
N TYR A 9 5.76 3.97 6.66
CA TYR A 9 4.51 4.74 6.68
C TYR A 9 4.68 6.10 7.37
N GLU A 10 5.58 6.21 8.34
CA GLU A 10 5.90 7.45 9.07
C GLU A 10 7.06 8.25 8.44
N TRP A 11 7.59 7.80 7.30
CA TRP A 11 8.75 8.41 6.61
C TRP A 11 8.60 9.91 6.36
N PHE A 12 7.38 10.36 6.07
CA PHE A 12 7.08 11.77 5.77
C PHE A 12 6.99 12.65 7.04
N GLY A 13 7.30 12.12 8.23
CA GLY A 13 7.33 12.85 9.49
C GLY A 13 6.12 12.58 10.39
N PRO A 14 5.99 13.29 11.53
CA PRO A 14 4.87 13.12 12.45
C PRO A 14 3.56 13.64 11.84
N ASN A 15 2.58 12.76 11.66
CA ASN A 15 1.21 13.04 11.18
C ASN A 15 1.06 13.86 9.88
N PRO A 16 1.70 13.52 8.75
CA PRO A 16 1.37 14.14 7.47
C PRO A 16 0.03 13.65 6.92
N PHE A 17 -0.38 12.43 7.27
CA PHE A 17 -1.58 11.80 6.68
C PHE A 17 -2.59 11.32 7.71
N TYR A 18 -2.16 10.76 8.85
CA TYR A 18 -3.03 10.23 9.90
C TYR A 18 -2.50 10.61 11.29
N SER A 19 -3.34 10.50 12.32
CA SER A 19 -3.07 10.87 13.71
C SER A 19 -2.03 9.98 14.40
N LYS A 20 -1.53 10.44 15.56
CA LYS A 20 -0.58 9.65 16.37
C LYS A 20 -1.28 8.45 16.98
N ASP A 21 -2.51 8.65 17.40
CA ASP A 21 -3.39 7.62 17.95
C ASP A 21 -3.64 6.50 16.92
N MET A 22 -3.82 6.84 15.64
CA MET A 22 -3.84 5.85 14.56
C MET A 22 -2.49 5.13 14.42
N ALA A 23 -1.36 5.84 14.54
CA ALA A 23 -0.04 5.22 14.49
C ALA A 23 0.18 4.22 15.65
N GLU A 24 -0.27 4.56 16.86
CA GLU A 24 -0.26 3.69 18.04
C GLU A 24 -1.06 2.41 17.78
N LEU A 25 -2.31 2.55 17.30
CA LEU A 25 -3.15 1.41 16.90
C LEU A 25 -2.45 0.54 15.85
N MET A 26 -1.76 1.16 14.87
CA MET A 26 -1.06 0.43 13.82
C MET A 26 0.18 -0.35 14.30
N ARG A 27 0.79 0.07 15.40
CA ARG A 27 1.83 -0.67 16.15
C ARG A 27 1.25 -1.74 17.08
N GLY A 28 -0.06 -1.96 17.02
CA GLY A 28 -0.73 -2.96 17.86
C GLY A 28 -1.00 -2.47 19.28
N TRP A 29 -1.20 -1.16 19.48
CA TRP A 29 -1.72 -0.68 20.77
C TRP A 29 -3.08 -1.32 21.05
N ASP A 30 -3.17 -2.02 22.17
CA ASP A 30 -4.30 -2.92 22.45
C ASP A 30 -5.55 -2.19 22.93
N ILE A 31 -6.71 -2.84 22.75
CA ILE A 31 -8.02 -2.33 23.16
C ILE A 31 -8.10 -2.03 24.67
N THR A 32 -7.31 -2.74 25.50
CA THR A 32 -7.27 -2.52 26.96
C THR A 32 -6.42 -1.31 27.37
N CYS A 33 -5.74 -0.65 26.43
CA CYS A 33 -4.84 0.49 26.68
C CYS A 33 -3.66 0.15 27.62
N THR A 34 -3.25 -1.12 27.69
CA THR A 34 -2.18 -1.57 28.62
C THR A 34 -0.83 -1.83 27.97
N GLY A 35 -0.76 -1.90 26.64
CA GLY A 35 0.49 -2.14 25.92
C GLY A 35 0.30 -2.51 24.44
N TYR A 36 1.41 -2.72 23.74
CA TYR A 36 1.46 -3.14 22.33
C TYR A 36 1.36 -4.67 22.20
N ILE A 37 0.20 -5.22 22.55
CA ILE A 37 -0.10 -6.67 22.43
C ILE A 37 -1.18 -6.97 21.38
N GLY A 38 -1.74 -5.95 20.77
CA GLY A 38 -2.76 -6.03 19.73
C GLY A 38 -2.19 -6.41 18.36
N THR A 39 -3.04 -6.29 17.34
CA THR A 39 -2.69 -6.68 15.97
C THR A 39 -1.70 -5.69 15.33
N PRO A 40 -0.53 -6.13 14.82
CA PRO A 40 0.46 -5.24 14.20
C PRO A 40 0.05 -4.88 12.77
N TRP A 41 -0.90 -3.95 12.62
CA TRP A 41 -1.49 -3.58 11.33
C TRP A 41 -0.47 -3.04 10.32
N TYR A 42 0.60 -2.37 10.77
CA TYR A 42 1.68 -1.93 9.88
C TYR A 42 2.26 -3.09 9.06
N VAL A 43 2.44 -4.25 9.67
CA VAL A 43 3.01 -5.43 9.02
C VAL A 43 2.02 -6.04 8.04
N ILE A 44 0.75 -6.16 8.44
CA ILE A 44 -0.30 -6.76 7.62
C ILE A 44 -0.56 -5.93 6.37
N ILE A 45 -0.76 -4.62 6.54
CA ILE A 45 -1.02 -3.68 5.44
C ILE A 45 0.22 -3.53 4.56
N GLY A 46 1.42 -3.49 5.16
CA GLY A 46 2.67 -3.43 4.41
C GLY A 46 2.88 -4.64 3.49
N TRP A 47 2.64 -5.85 3.99
CA TRP A 47 2.75 -7.06 3.19
C TRP A 47 1.63 -7.20 2.16
N SER A 48 0.39 -6.83 2.49
CA SER A 48 -0.69 -6.81 1.50
C SER A 48 -0.36 -5.86 0.35
N MET A 49 0.25 -4.70 0.66
CA MET A 49 0.67 -3.73 -0.35
C MET A 49 1.74 -4.29 -1.29
N VAL A 50 2.76 -4.93 -0.74
CA VAL A 50 3.80 -5.61 -1.54
C VAL A 50 3.17 -6.69 -2.42
N ALA A 51 2.29 -7.54 -1.86
CA ALA A 51 1.67 -8.64 -2.58
C ALA A 51 0.79 -8.15 -3.75
N ILE A 52 -0.08 -7.16 -3.52
CA ILE A 52 -0.94 -6.57 -4.56
C ILE A 52 -0.07 -5.98 -5.67
N THR A 53 0.96 -5.22 -5.31
CA THR A 53 1.82 -4.53 -6.28
C THR A 53 2.61 -5.52 -7.14
N ILE A 54 3.19 -6.57 -6.53
CA ILE A 54 3.91 -7.62 -7.27
C ILE A 54 2.93 -8.40 -8.16
N ALA A 55 1.74 -8.75 -7.66
CA ALA A 55 0.76 -9.48 -8.45
C ALA A 55 0.32 -8.69 -9.69
N SER A 56 0.07 -7.38 -9.54
CA SER A 56 -0.26 -6.51 -10.68
C SER A 56 0.90 -6.36 -11.66
N TYR A 57 2.14 -6.28 -11.18
CA TYR A 57 3.33 -6.30 -12.03
C TYR A 57 3.40 -7.59 -12.86
N VAL A 58 3.28 -8.76 -12.21
CA VAL A 58 3.32 -10.06 -12.90
C VAL A 58 2.18 -10.17 -13.92
N LEU A 59 0.98 -9.71 -13.56
CA LEU A 59 -0.17 -9.70 -14.45
C LEU A 59 0.11 -8.89 -15.72
N GLN A 60 0.66 -7.69 -15.59
CA GLN A 60 0.94 -6.81 -16.73
C GLN A 60 2.07 -7.36 -17.63
N TYR A 61 3.18 -7.81 -17.05
CA TYR A 61 4.41 -8.08 -17.79
C TYR A 61 4.64 -9.55 -18.15
N HIS A 62 3.95 -10.50 -17.49
CA HIS A 62 4.17 -11.93 -17.71
C HIS A 62 2.90 -12.72 -18.09
N ILE A 63 1.71 -12.25 -17.69
CA ILE A 63 0.46 -12.96 -17.97
C ILE A 63 -0.26 -12.35 -19.19
N ILE A 64 -0.56 -11.05 -19.15
CA ILE A 64 -1.26 -10.38 -20.26
C ILE A 64 -0.35 -10.28 -21.48
N ASP A 65 0.91 -9.86 -21.26
CA ASP A 65 2.01 -9.72 -22.22
C ASP A 65 1.58 -9.74 -23.71
N SER A 66 0.75 -8.76 -24.09
CA SER A 66 0.06 -8.74 -25.38
C SER A 66 0.50 -7.53 -26.19
N SER A 67 0.72 -7.72 -27.49
CA SER A 67 1.07 -6.63 -28.42
C SER A 67 0.01 -5.52 -28.46
N LYS A 68 -1.26 -5.84 -28.18
CA LYS A 68 -2.36 -4.87 -28.09
C LYS A 68 -2.31 -4.05 -26.79
N PHE A 69 -1.65 -4.57 -25.75
CA PHE A 69 -1.57 -4.00 -24.40
C PHE A 69 -0.26 -3.22 -24.14
N ASN A 70 0.56 -2.98 -25.16
CA ASN A 70 1.81 -2.21 -25.06
C ASN A 70 1.62 -0.72 -25.46
N LYS A 71 0.62 -0.05 -24.88
CA LYS A 71 0.37 1.39 -25.15
C LYS A 71 0.52 2.19 -23.87
N LYS A 72 0.97 3.45 -24.01
CA LYS A 72 1.16 4.42 -22.93
C LYS A 72 0.07 4.46 -21.88
N HIS A 73 -1.19 4.49 -22.30
CA HIS A 73 -2.31 4.58 -21.37
C HIS A 73 -2.52 3.28 -20.57
N HIS A 74 -2.17 2.10 -21.10
CA HIS A 74 -2.33 0.85 -20.36
C HIS A 74 -1.44 0.81 -19.12
N TRP A 75 -0.22 1.33 -19.21
CA TRP A 75 0.66 1.43 -18.04
C TRP A 75 0.04 2.30 -16.95
N TRP A 76 -0.48 3.47 -17.32
CA TRP A 76 -1.15 4.38 -16.36
C TRP A 76 -2.45 3.81 -15.80
N ILE A 77 -3.21 3.06 -16.60
CA ILE A 77 -4.41 2.35 -16.12
C ILE A 77 -4.02 1.30 -15.09
N VAL A 78 -2.99 0.49 -15.36
CA VAL A 78 -2.51 -0.51 -14.38
C VAL A 78 -1.99 0.17 -13.12
N ALA A 79 -1.21 1.25 -13.24
CA ALA A 79 -0.74 2.02 -12.09
C ALA A 79 -1.91 2.59 -11.27
N ALA A 80 -2.93 3.16 -11.92
CA ALA A 80 -4.12 3.67 -11.24
C ALA A 80 -4.89 2.56 -10.52
N ILE A 81 -5.00 1.38 -11.13
CA ILE A 81 -5.59 0.18 -10.53
C ILE A 81 -4.80 -0.23 -9.27
N VAL A 82 -3.47 -0.32 -9.35
CA VAL A 82 -2.60 -0.67 -8.21
C VAL A 82 -2.83 0.30 -7.05
N VAL A 83 -2.78 1.61 -7.33
CA VAL A 83 -2.97 2.66 -6.33
C VAL A 83 -4.35 2.59 -5.70
N LEU A 84 -5.40 2.40 -6.50
CA LEU A 84 -6.77 2.29 -6.01
C LEU A 84 -6.97 1.06 -5.12
N PHE A 85 -6.48 -0.11 -5.53
CA PHE A 85 -6.61 -1.33 -4.73
C PHE A 85 -5.85 -1.23 -3.41
N ASN A 86 -4.65 -0.65 -3.42
CA ASN A 86 -3.87 -0.43 -2.19
C ASN A 86 -4.52 0.60 -1.26
N PHE A 87 -5.06 1.68 -1.81
CA PHE A 87 -5.84 2.64 -1.04
C PHE A 87 -7.02 1.96 -0.34
N LEU A 88 -7.85 1.25 -1.12
CA LEU A 88 -9.05 0.59 -0.61
C LEU A 88 -8.70 -0.48 0.41
N ASN A 89 -7.62 -1.24 0.21
CA ASN A 89 -7.21 -2.27 1.15
C ASN A 89 -6.91 -1.69 2.54
N ALA A 90 -6.04 -0.68 2.62
CA ALA A 90 -5.68 -0.05 3.89
C ALA A 90 -6.87 0.68 4.53
N PHE A 91 -7.65 1.42 3.73
CA PHE A 91 -8.85 2.11 4.21
C PHE A 91 -9.88 1.14 4.78
N LEU A 92 -10.24 0.07 4.05
CA LEU A 92 -11.28 -0.85 4.47
C LEU A 92 -10.89 -1.66 5.70
N ILE A 93 -9.64 -2.09 5.79
CA ILE A 93 -9.13 -2.80 6.97
C ILE A 93 -9.29 -1.91 8.20
N MET A 94 -8.72 -0.70 8.18
CA MET A 94 -8.76 0.16 9.37
C MET A 94 -10.16 0.70 9.67
N ASN A 95 -10.95 1.02 8.66
CA ASN A 95 -12.32 1.45 8.88
C ASN A 95 -13.16 0.32 9.52
N ASN A 96 -12.91 -0.94 9.16
CA ASN A 96 -13.56 -2.07 9.81
C ASN A 96 -13.13 -2.22 11.27
N THR A 97 -11.83 -2.11 11.57
CA THR A 97 -11.29 -2.14 12.94
C THR A 97 -11.91 -1.06 13.83
N ILE A 98 -12.00 0.18 13.32
CA ILE A 98 -12.63 1.29 14.06
C ILE A 98 -14.12 1.05 14.25
N GLN A 99 -14.85 0.59 13.22
CA GLN A 99 -16.28 0.32 13.35
C GLN A 99 -16.60 -0.85 14.30
N ALA A 100 -15.69 -1.81 14.41
CA ALA A 100 -15.78 -2.90 15.38
C ALA A 100 -15.52 -2.43 16.83
N GLY A 101 -14.91 -1.26 17.02
CA GLY A 101 -14.47 -0.79 18.33
C GLY A 101 -13.18 -1.46 18.80
N ASP A 102 -12.41 -2.05 17.89
CA ASP A 102 -11.18 -2.80 18.18
C ASP A 102 -9.96 -1.87 18.34
N TYR A 103 -10.08 -0.86 19.21
CA TYR A 103 -9.03 0.12 19.51
C TYR A 103 -9.20 0.68 20.93
N CYS A 104 -8.14 1.21 21.51
CA CYS A 104 -8.17 1.75 22.86
C CYS A 104 -9.16 2.93 22.96
N THR A 105 -10.02 2.93 23.98
CA THR A 105 -11.07 3.97 24.15
C THR A 105 -10.53 5.36 24.45
N GLN A 106 -9.23 5.47 24.75
CA GLN A 106 -8.54 6.75 24.99
C GLN A 106 -8.05 7.39 23.68
N ASP A 107 -7.98 6.61 22.60
CA ASP A 107 -7.49 7.06 21.30
C ASP A 107 -8.59 7.79 20.52
N ASN A 108 -8.26 8.96 19.97
CA ASN A 108 -9.17 9.75 19.17
C ASN A 108 -8.94 9.50 17.68
N ILE A 109 -9.41 8.35 17.21
CA ILE A 109 -9.22 7.89 15.83
C ILE A 109 -10.49 8.18 15.01
N GLY A 110 -10.32 8.90 13.90
CA GLY A 110 -11.41 9.27 13.01
C GLY A 110 -11.35 8.60 11.64
N ILE A 111 -12.44 8.71 10.87
CA ILE A 111 -12.48 8.27 9.46
C ILE A 111 -11.41 9.01 8.62
N SER A 112 -11.08 10.26 8.97
CA SER A 112 -10.00 11.02 8.35
C SER A 112 -8.65 10.29 8.43
N ASP A 113 -8.38 9.61 9.54
CA ASP A 113 -7.15 8.84 9.72
C ASP A 113 -7.11 7.61 8.80
N CYS A 114 -8.25 6.94 8.61
CA CYS A 114 -8.36 5.84 7.64
C CYS A 114 -8.11 6.31 6.21
N ILE A 115 -8.66 7.47 5.83
CA ILE A 115 -8.44 8.06 4.50
C ILE A 115 -6.96 8.42 4.33
N GLY A 116 -6.38 9.04 5.35
CA GLY A 116 -4.96 9.39 5.39
C GLY A 116 -4.03 8.20 5.24
N LEU A 117 -4.28 7.15 6.01
CA LEU A 117 -3.53 5.89 5.90
C LEU A 117 -3.71 5.26 4.51
N GLY A 118 -4.94 5.22 4.00
CA GLY A 118 -5.23 4.76 2.65
C GLY A 118 -4.38 5.50 1.62
N LEU A 119 -4.28 6.82 1.72
CA LEU A 119 -3.47 7.65 0.83
C LEU A 119 -1.98 7.36 0.97
N SER A 120 -1.47 7.22 2.20
CA SER A 120 -0.07 6.84 2.45
C SER A 120 0.27 5.49 1.81
N ASN A 121 -0.60 4.48 1.98
CA ASN A 121 -0.44 3.17 1.35
C ASN A 121 -0.49 3.24 -0.18
N ALA A 122 -1.37 4.08 -0.72
CA ALA A 122 -1.49 4.31 -2.16
C ALA A 122 -0.20 4.91 -2.75
N ILE A 123 0.39 5.91 -2.07
CA ILE A 123 1.66 6.54 -2.48
C ILE A 123 2.79 5.52 -2.45
N TRP A 124 2.94 4.76 -1.38
CA TRP A 124 3.99 3.75 -1.27
C TRP A 124 3.84 2.63 -2.30
N SER A 125 2.62 2.18 -2.58
CA SER A 125 2.36 1.21 -3.64
C SER A 125 2.73 1.73 -5.02
N PHE A 126 2.49 3.03 -5.29
CA PHE A 126 2.86 3.66 -6.54
C PHE A 126 4.38 3.74 -6.70
N ILE A 127 5.09 4.15 -5.66
CA ILE A 127 6.55 4.19 -5.63
C ILE A 127 7.12 2.79 -5.87
N LEU A 128 6.62 1.78 -5.16
CA LEU A 128 7.04 0.39 -5.33
C LEU A 128 6.78 -0.10 -6.77
N PHE A 129 5.62 0.22 -7.34
CA PHE A 129 5.28 -0.13 -8.71
C PHE A 129 6.23 0.54 -9.73
N ILE A 130 6.58 1.82 -9.54
CA ILE A 130 7.57 2.50 -10.37
C ILE A 130 8.93 1.80 -10.27
N LEU A 131 9.36 1.43 -9.06
CA LEU A 131 10.63 0.73 -8.85
C LEU A 131 10.64 -0.62 -9.59
N LEU A 132 9.62 -1.46 -9.38
CA LEU A 132 9.49 -2.75 -10.04
C LEU A 132 9.48 -2.64 -11.56
N THR A 133 8.75 -1.66 -12.10
CA THR A 133 8.69 -1.43 -13.56
C THR A 133 9.95 -0.79 -14.12
N SER A 134 10.77 -0.14 -13.29
CA SER A 134 12.05 0.46 -13.72
C SER A 134 13.18 -0.57 -13.86
N PHE A 135 13.18 -1.64 -13.05
CA PHE A 135 14.21 -2.67 -13.12
C PHE A 135 14.14 -3.48 -14.43
N LYS A 136 15.27 -3.53 -15.15
CA LYS A 136 15.37 -4.13 -16.48
C LYS A 136 15.27 -5.66 -16.48
N TYR A 137 15.89 -6.32 -15.49
CA TYR A 137 16.05 -7.77 -15.48
C TYR A 137 14.75 -8.58 -15.36
N PRO A 138 13.85 -8.34 -14.38
CA PRO A 138 12.60 -9.12 -14.31
C PRO A 138 11.69 -8.83 -15.51
N ARG A 139 11.71 -7.60 -16.02
CA ARG A 139 10.84 -7.14 -17.11
C ARG A 139 11.17 -7.75 -18.47
N ASN A 140 12.45 -8.01 -18.73
CA ASN A 140 12.94 -8.59 -19.98
C ASN A 140 12.53 -10.07 -20.19
N LEU A 141 11.92 -10.70 -19.18
CA LEU A 141 11.30 -12.01 -19.34
C LEU A 141 9.97 -11.95 -20.10
N GLY A 142 9.33 -10.77 -20.18
CA GLY A 142 8.20 -10.52 -21.06
C GLY A 142 8.65 -10.18 -22.50
N ILE A 143 7.77 -10.41 -23.47
CA ILE A 143 8.05 -10.25 -24.90
C ILE A 143 7.51 -8.93 -25.43
N ASN A 144 6.25 -8.59 -25.11
CA ASN A 144 5.52 -7.48 -25.71
C ASN A 144 5.54 -6.21 -24.85
N CYS A 145 5.50 -6.34 -23.53
CA CYS A 145 5.47 -5.20 -22.59
C CYS A 145 6.86 -4.84 -22.02
N SER A 146 7.94 -5.49 -22.47
CA SER A 146 9.28 -5.40 -21.84
C SER A 146 9.96 -4.03 -21.96
N HIS A 147 9.47 -3.16 -22.85
CA HIS A 147 9.98 -1.80 -23.01
C HIS A 147 9.10 -0.73 -22.35
N THR A 148 7.91 -1.12 -21.89
CA THR A 148 6.89 -0.27 -21.28
C THR A 148 7.25 -0.01 -19.82
N THR A 149 7.50 1.23 -19.43
CA THR A 149 7.95 1.61 -18.08
C THR A 149 7.42 2.99 -17.71
N PHE A 150 7.52 3.40 -16.45
CA PHE A 150 7.24 4.80 -16.10
C PHE A 150 7.99 5.83 -16.99
N TRP A 151 9.25 5.53 -17.35
CA TRP A 151 10.11 6.41 -18.16
C TRP A 151 9.81 6.36 -19.66
N LYS A 152 9.23 5.25 -20.13
CA LYS A 152 8.78 5.00 -21.50
C LYS A 152 7.44 4.28 -21.44
N PRO A 153 6.38 4.99 -21.05
CA PRO A 153 5.09 4.36 -20.77
C PRO A 153 4.42 3.94 -22.07
#